data_AF-A0A1Q6HE09-F1
#
_entry.id   AF-A0A1Q6HE09-F1
#
_cell.length_a   1.000
_cell.length_b   1.000
_cell.length_c   1.000
_cell.angle_alpha   90.00
_cell.angle_beta   90.00
_cell.angle_gamma   90.00
#
_symmetry.space_group_name_H-M   'P 1'
#
loop_
_entity.id
_entity.type
_entity.pdbx_description
1 polymer ?
#
loop_
_entity_poly.entity_id
_entity_poly.type
_entity_poly.pdbx_seq_one_letter_code
_entity_poly.pdbx_strand_id
1 'polypeptide(L)'
;MLKGKSVRYVHKNDDCKEWLILRAIYGRANKAYDLITKDKTEAYLPMRYRHKIIKGKKKRILEPLIPNIIFVYAERTLIETLVKDTPELYFLNYYYNHFEKGPDGKIFH
;
A
#
# COMPACT_ATOMS: atom_id res chain seq x y z
N MET A 1 28.73 17.10 2.61
CA MET A 1 27.34 16.68 2.86
C MET A 1 26.62 16.55 1.53
N LEU A 2 26.38 15.33 1.05
CA LEU A 2 25.60 15.10 -0.18
C LEU A 2 24.12 15.29 0.15
N LYS A 3 23.52 16.40 -0.31
CA LYS A 3 22.07 16.58 -0.34
C LYS A 3 21.47 15.45 -1.17
N GLY A 4 20.73 14.55 -0.53
CA GLY A 4 19.97 13.50 -1.22
C GLY A 4 19.04 14.13 -2.24
N LYS A 5 19.27 13.87 -3.52
CA LYS A 5 18.36 14.27 -4.59
C LYS A 5 17.16 13.32 -4.54
N SER A 6 16.00 13.81 -4.11
CA SER A 6 14.74 13.14 -4.38
C SER A 6 14.57 13.09 -5.89
N VAL A 7 14.71 11.90 -6.48
CA VAL A 7 14.55 11.71 -7.92
C VAL A 7 13.06 11.65 -8.17
N ARG A 8 12.46 12.77 -8.57
CA ARG A 8 11.10 12.79 -9.12
C ARG A 8 11.14 12.04 -10.46
N TYR A 9 11.03 10.72 -10.42
CA TYR A 9 10.65 9.93 -11.60
C TYR A 9 9.15 10.15 -11.84
N VAL A 10 8.79 11.36 -12.24
CA VAL A 10 7.44 11.64 -12.76
C VAL A 10 7.58 11.52 -14.27
N HIS A 11 7.02 10.45 -14.82
CA HIS A 11 6.84 10.35 -16.27
C HIS A 11 6.03 11.57 -16.70
N LYS A 12 6.62 12.42 -17.56
CA LYS A 12 6.11 13.72 -18.02
C LYS A 12 4.75 13.67 -18.76
N ASN A 13 4.12 12.50 -18.82
CA ASN A 13 2.84 12.21 -19.48
C ASN A 13 1.73 11.79 -18.49
N ASP A 14 2.03 11.69 -17.19
CA ASP A 14 1.12 11.25 -16.13
C ASP A 14 0.94 12.37 -15.08
N ASP A 15 0.74 13.62 -15.50
CA ASP A 15 0.68 14.81 -14.62
C ASP A 15 -0.38 14.69 -13.50
N CYS A 16 -1.32 13.75 -13.60
CA CYS A 16 -2.35 13.48 -12.60
C CYS A 16 -2.07 12.27 -11.69
N LYS A 17 -1.06 11.43 -11.98
CA LYS A 17 -0.76 10.25 -11.14
C LYS A 17 0.31 10.54 -10.11
N GLU A 18 0.13 9.98 -8.93
CA GLU A 18 1.10 10.04 -7.84
C GLU A 18 1.21 8.68 -7.13
N TRP A 19 2.31 8.48 -6.40
CA TRP A 19 2.45 7.32 -5.53
C TRP A 19 1.66 7.55 -4.23
N LEU A 20 0.61 6.77 -4.04
CA LEU A 20 -0.25 6.75 -2.87
C LEU A 20 0.02 5.49 -2.04
N ILE A 21 -0.14 5.60 -0.72
CA ILE A 21 0.07 4.49 0.21
C ILE A 21 -1.29 4.07 0.77
N LEU A 22 -1.61 2.80 0.61
CA LEU A 22 -2.83 2.18 1.11
C LEU A 22 -2.53 1.14 2.18
N ARG A 23 -3.49 0.98 3.09
CA ARG A 23 -3.46 0.03 4.20
C ARG A 23 -4.58 -0.99 4.09
N ALA A 24 -4.24 -2.27 4.03
CA ALA A 24 -5.20 -3.38 4.05
C ALA A 24 -5.33 -3.98 5.47
N ILE A 25 -6.52 -4.00 6.06
CA ILE A 25 -6.71 -4.52 7.42
C ILE A 25 -6.70 -6.07 7.41
N TYR A 26 -6.34 -6.68 8.54
CA TYR A 26 -6.42 -8.13 8.80
C TYR A 26 -5.55 -9.03 7.90
N GLY A 27 -4.37 -8.56 7.49
CA GLY A 27 -3.43 -9.40 6.71
C GLY A 27 -3.86 -9.63 5.27
N ARG A 28 -4.80 -8.83 4.75
CA ARG A 28 -5.40 -8.97 3.41
C ARG A 28 -4.64 -8.22 2.32
N ALA A 29 -3.38 -7.87 2.56
CA ALA A 29 -2.55 -7.10 1.62
C ALA A 29 -2.45 -7.75 0.24
N ASN A 30 -2.21 -9.06 0.19
CA ASN A 30 -2.14 -9.80 -1.08
C ASN A 30 -3.47 -9.72 -1.85
N LYS A 31 -4.60 -9.93 -1.15
CA LYS A 31 -5.93 -9.86 -1.78
C LYS A 31 -6.24 -8.46 -2.30
N ALA A 32 -5.93 -7.42 -1.53
CA ALA A 32 -6.09 -6.04 -1.99
C ALA A 32 -5.22 -5.76 -3.21
N TYR A 33 -3.95 -6.20 -3.20
CA TYR A 33 -3.05 -6.05 -4.33
C TYR A 33 -3.60 -6.74 -5.60
N ASP A 34 -4.10 -7.97 -5.48
CA ASP A 34 -4.70 -8.72 -6.59
C ASP A 34 -5.92 -7.99 -7.18
N LEU A 35 -6.76 -7.40 -6.32
CA LEU A 35 -7.94 -6.64 -6.76
C LEU A 35 -7.57 -5.30 -7.41
N ILE A 36 -6.62 -4.55 -6.84
CA ILE A 36 -6.16 -3.27 -7.39
C ILE A 36 -5.52 -3.47 -8.77
N THR A 37 -4.68 -4.50 -8.92
CA THR A 37 -3.95 -4.76 -10.17
C THR A 37 -4.79 -5.43 -11.26
N LYS A 38 -5.97 -5.99 -10.90
CA LYS A 38 -6.91 -6.58 -11.86
C LYS A 38 -7.33 -5.61 -12.96
N ASP A 39 -7.54 -4.35 -12.60
CA ASP A 39 -7.94 -3.29 -13.54
C ASP A 39 -6.74 -2.56 -14.17
N LYS A 40 -5.56 -3.20 -14.16
CA LYS A 40 -4.29 -2.66 -14.66
C LYS A 40 -3.77 -1.41 -13.92
N THR A 41 -4.30 -1.15 -12.72
CA THR A 41 -3.74 -0.12 -11.83
C THR A 41 -2.32 -0.52 -11.44
N GLU A 42 -1.38 0.40 -11.58
CA GLU A 42 0.01 0.19 -11.18
C GLU A 42 0.10 0.15 -9.65
N ALA A 43 0.57 -0.97 -9.11
CA ALA A 43 0.76 -1.13 -7.67
C ALA A 43 2.04 -1.90 -7.37
N TYR A 44 2.57 -1.68 -6.18
CA TYR A 44 3.73 -2.37 -5.64
C TYR A 44 3.46 -2.83 -4.21
N LEU A 45 3.49 -4.15 -4.01
CA LEU A 45 3.48 -4.78 -2.70
C LEU A 45 4.87 -5.38 -2.44
N PRO A 46 5.69 -4.78 -1.55
CA PRO A 46 7.02 -5.30 -1.30
C PRO A 46 6.94 -6.66 -0.62
N MET A 47 7.56 -7.67 -1.21
CA MET A 47 7.57 -9.06 -0.72
C MET A 47 8.97 -9.47 -0.28
N ARG A 48 9.05 -10.36 0.71
CA ARG A 48 10.31 -10.99 1.14
C ARG A 48 10.13 -12.49 1.33
N TYR A 49 11.23 -13.23 1.18
CA TYR A 49 11.29 -14.61 1.62
C TYR A 49 11.63 -14.69 3.10
N ARG A 50 10.86 -15.50 3.84
CA ARG A 50 11.19 -15.87 5.22
C ARG A 50 11.18 -17.38 5.39
N HIS A 51 12.10 -17.91 6.19
CA HIS A 51 12.04 -19.29 6.62
C HIS A 51 11.13 -19.40 7.84
N LYS A 52 10.11 -20.25 7.79
CA LYS A 52 9.25 -20.59 8.93
C LYS A 52 9.21 -22.10 9.10
N ILE A 53 9.10 -22.55 10.35
CA ILE A 53 8.80 -23.95 10.65
C ILE A 53 7.29 -24.11 10.61
N ILE A 54 6.79 -24.91 9.67
CA ILE A 54 5.36 -25.18 9.50
C ILE A 54 5.18 -26.68 9.58
N LYS A 55 4.43 -27.16 10.58
CA LYS A 55 4.24 -28.59 10.87
C LYS A 55 5.58 -29.34 11.00
N GLY A 56 6.52 -28.78 11.78
CA GLY A 56 7.84 -29.38 12.03
C GLY A 56 8.85 -29.31 10.89
N LYS A 57 8.48 -28.81 9.70
CA LYS A 57 9.38 -28.70 8.53
C LYS A 57 9.72 -27.24 8.24
N LYS A 58 11.00 -26.94 7.98
CA LYS A 58 11.45 -25.61 7.54
C LYS A 58 10.95 -25.38 6.11
N LYS A 59 10.17 -24.32 5.91
CA LYS A 59 9.65 -23.88 4.61
C LYS A 59 10.08 -22.46 4.32
N ARG A 60 10.42 -22.18 3.06
CA ARG A 60 10.60 -20.83 2.54
C ARG A 60 9.24 -20.30 2.11
N ILE A 61 8.76 -19.25 2.74
CA ILE A 61 7.48 -18.60 2.41
C ILE A 61 7.74 -17.20 1.86
N LEU A 62 6.89 -16.78 0.92
CA LEU A 62 6.84 -15.40 0.43
C LEU A 62 5.78 -14.64 1.23
N GLU A 63 6.16 -13.56 1.90
CA GLU A 63 5.25 -12.73 2.70
C GLU A 63 5.51 -11.23 2.45
N PRO A 64 4.53 -10.36 2.69
CA PRO A 64 4.75 -8.91 2.65
C PRO A 64 5.92 -8.51 3.56
N LEU A 65 6.84 -7.71 3.02
CA LEU A 65 7.97 -7.14 3.76
C LEU A 65 7.49 -6.22 4.87
N ILE A 66 6.52 -5.36 4.54
CA ILE A 66 5.83 -4.49 5.46
C ILE A 66 4.38 -5.00 5.55
N PRO A 67 3.90 -5.39 6.74
CA PRO A 67 2.54 -5.86 6.87
C PRO A 67 1.54 -4.80 6.42
N ASN A 68 0.53 -5.22 5.65
CA ASN A 68 -0.66 -4.43 5.35
C ASN A 68 -0.44 -3.15 4.52
N ILE A 69 0.76 -2.87 4.01
CA ILE A 69 1.06 -1.66 3.22
C ILE A 69 1.19 -2.01 1.73
N ILE A 70 0.51 -1.22 0.90
CA ILE A 70 0.52 -1.31 -0.56
C ILE A 70 0.81 0.07 -1.13
N PHE A 71 1.74 0.16 -2.08
CA PHE A 71 2.00 1.38 -2.84
C PHE A 71 1.21 1.31 -4.15
N VAL A 72 0.52 2.38 -4.52
CA VAL A 72 -0.29 2.44 -5.74
C VAL A 72 0.07 3.70 -6.51
N TYR A 73 0.32 3.58 -7.80
CA TYR A 73 0.63 4.70 -8.69
C TYR A 73 -0.59 5.00 -9.57
N ALA A 74 -1.33 6.03 -9.19
CA ALA A 74 -2.64 6.32 -9.78
C ALA A 74 -3.06 7.77 -9.52
N GLU A 75 -4.12 8.20 -10.20
CA GLU A 75 -4.81 9.43 -9.86
C GLU A 75 -5.55 9.28 -8.52
N ARG A 76 -5.57 10.34 -7.72
CA ARG A 76 -6.23 10.33 -6.40
C ARG A 76 -7.72 9.99 -6.48
N THR A 77 -8.42 10.47 -7.50
CA THR A 77 -9.85 10.19 -7.74
C THR A 77 -10.12 8.69 -7.88
N LEU A 78 -9.28 7.96 -8.64
CA LEU A 78 -9.36 6.51 -8.77
C LEU A 78 -9.20 5.81 -7.41
N ILE A 79 -8.23 6.26 -6.61
CA ILE A 79 -8.00 5.67 -5.29
C ILE A 79 -9.15 5.96 -4.33
N GLU A 80 -9.77 7.14 -4.40
CA GLU A 80 -10.98 7.45 -3.63
C GLU A 80 -12.12 6.49 -3.97
N THR A 81 -12.34 6.19 -5.26
CA THR A 81 -13.33 5.18 -5.69
C THR A 81 -12.97 3.77 -5.19
N LEU A 82 -11.69 3.39 -5.23
CA LEU A 82 -11.24 2.09 -4.71
C LEU A 82 -11.47 1.94 -3.20
N VAL A 83 -11.28 3.02 -2.44
CA VAL A 83 -11.39 3.01 -0.97
C VAL A 83 -12.85 3.17 -0.50
N LYS A 84 -13.63 4.04 -1.14
CA LYS A 84 -14.99 4.40 -0.68
C LYS A 84 -16.08 3.60 -1.39
N ASP A 85 -15.95 3.38 -2.69
CA ASP A 85 -17.05 2.96 -3.55
C ASP A 85 -16.93 1.50 -4.01
N THR A 86 -15.85 0.80 -3.64
CA THR A 86 -15.61 -0.60 -4.04
C THR A 86 -15.92 -1.56 -2.89
N PRO A 87 -17.08 -2.24 -2.87
CA PRO A 87 -17.48 -3.10 -1.75
C PRO A 87 -16.52 -4.25 -1.48
N GLU A 88 -15.85 -4.76 -2.52
CA GLU A 88 -14.86 -5.84 -2.41
C GLU A 88 -13.60 -5.41 -1.63
N LEU A 89 -13.34 -4.10 -1.54
CA LEU A 89 -12.19 -3.47 -0.91
C LEU A 89 -12.55 -2.75 0.40
N TYR A 90 -13.65 -3.12 1.08
CA TYR A 90 -14.07 -2.54 2.37
C TYR A 90 -12.98 -2.55 3.47
N PHE A 91 -11.93 -3.34 3.31
CA PHE A 91 -10.82 -3.47 4.24
C PHE A 91 -9.58 -2.65 3.83
N LEU A 92 -9.68 -1.86 2.76
CA LEU A 92 -8.63 -1.00 2.22
C LEU A 92 -8.88 0.45 2.66
N ASN A 93 -7.85 1.11 3.20
CA ASN A 93 -7.92 2.50 3.63
C ASN A 93 -6.69 3.25 3.15
N TYR A 94 -6.78 4.58 3.11
CA TYR A 94 -5.58 5.42 3.00
C TYR A 94 -4.66 5.16 4.20
N TYR A 95 -3.36 5.04 3.94
CA TYR A 95 -2.38 5.01 5.01
C TYR A 95 -2.16 6.45 5.50
N TYR A 96 -2.91 6.84 6.53
CA TYR A 96 -2.64 8.09 7.22
C TYR A 96 -1.47 7.92 8.18
N ASN A 97 -0.60 8.91 8.18
CA ASN A 97 0.51 9.02 9.11
C ASN A 97 -0.06 9.18 10.53
N HIS A 98 -0.25 8.08 11.27
CA HIS A 98 -0.74 8.13 12.67
C HIS A 98 0.23 8.83 13.64
N PHE A 99 1.37 9.33 13.15
CA PHE A 99 2.33 10.12 13.91
C PHE A 99 1.93 11.60 13.98
N GLU A 100 0.99 12.07 13.15
CA GLU A 100 0.41 13.40 13.27
C GLU A 100 -0.76 13.35 14.25
N LYS A 101 -0.50 13.85 15.46
CA LYS A 101 -1.56 14.12 16.43
C LYS A 101 -2.32 15.35 15.96
N GLY A 102 -3.65 15.29 15.94
CA GLY A 102 -4.46 16.50 15.88
C GLY A 102 -4.12 17.44 17.05
N PRO A 103 -4.50 18.73 16.98
CA PRO A 103 -4.26 19.68 18.07
C PRO A 103 -4.83 19.23 19.43
N ASP A 104 -5.73 18.26 19.44
CA ASP A 104 -6.37 17.64 20.60
C ASP A 104 -5.73 16.31 21.04
N GLY A 105 -4.62 15.89 20.43
CA GLY A 105 -3.95 14.63 20.76
C GLY A 105 -4.67 13.37 20.26
N LYS A 106 -5.78 13.52 19.51
CA LYS A 106 -6.47 12.39 18.88
C LYS A 106 -5.77 11.99 17.59
N ILE A 107 -5.69 10.69 17.38
CA ILE A 107 -5.28 10.10 16.11
C ILE A 107 -6.48 10.27 15.17
N PHE A 108 -6.28 10.89 14.00
CA PHE A 108 -7.32 10.92 12.97
C PHE A 108 -7.66 9.47 12.57
N HIS A 109 -8.92 9.11 12.73
CA HIS A 109 -9.49 7.81 12.39
C HIS A 109 -10.02 7.81 10.96
#